data_AF-A0A929K6F8-F1
#
_entry.id   AF-A0A929K6F8-F1
#
_cell.length_a   1.000
_cell.length_b   1.000
_cell.length_c   1.000
_cell.angle_alpha   90.00
_cell.angle_beta   90.00
_cell.angle_gamma   90.00
#
_symmetry.space_group_name_H-M   'P 1'
#
loop_
_entity.id
_entity.type
_entity.pdbx_description
1 polymer ?
#
loop_
_entity_poly.entity_id
_entity_poly.type
_entity_poly.pdbx_seq_one_letter_code
_entity_poly.pdbx_strand_id
1 'polypeptide(L)'
;QGIYEINGPNENSPVVITTNFALTYFIVSAEIDASRVPTWLLIMDTEGLSVMTAWAAGSFVGDAVGIFVNKCGILDKVNHKKLIIPGYAAAISGDLEEEVKESEVLVGPREASQIAKFLKEFAV
;
A
#
# COMPACT_ATOMS: atom_id res chain seq x y z
N GLN A 1 12.71 3.11 -1.01
CA GLN A 1 11.70 2.29 -0.30
C GLN A 1 11.59 2.74 1.15
N GLY A 2 10.40 2.65 1.76
CA GLY A 2 10.20 2.97 3.18
C GLY A 2 8.74 3.16 3.58
N ILE A 3 8.54 3.53 4.83
CA ILE A 3 7.24 3.91 5.40
C ILE A 3 7.18 5.44 5.45
N TYR A 4 6.06 6.00 5.00
CA TYR A 4 5.79 7.43 4.98
C TYR A 4 4.49 7.73 5.73
N GLU A 5 4.52 8.82 6.50
CA GLU A 5 3.40 9.28 7.30
C GLU A 5 2.66 10.37 6.52
N ILE A 6 1.36 10.16 6.25
CA ILE A 6 0.49 11.16 5.64
C ILE A 6 -0.64 11.48 6.60
N ASN A 7 -0.89 12.77 6.83
CA ASN A 7 -1.91 13.27 7.76
C ASN A 7 -1.74 12.80 9.23
N GLY A 8 -0.54 12.37 9.64
CA GLY A 8 -0.23 11.99 11.03
C GLY A 8 -0.92 10.69 11.50
N PRO A 9 -0.59 9.54 10.89
CA PRO A 9 -1.22 8.26 11.20
C PRO A 9 -0.92 7.77 12.62
N ASN A 10 -1.83 6.95 13.14
CA ASN A 10 -1.73 6.24 14.40
C ASN A 10 -1.84 4.71 14.17
N GLU A 11 -1.92 3.96 15.27
CA GLU A 11 -2.00 2.50 15.27
C GLU A 11 -3.26 1.89 14.63
N ASN A 12 -4.30 2.70 14.37
CA ASN A 12 -5.53 2.26 13.71
C ASN A 12 -5.66 2.83 12.29
N SER A 13 -4.60 3.48 11.79
CA SER A 13 -4.61 4.14 10.49
C SER A 13 -4.37 3.16 9.34
N PRO A 14 -5.00 3.36 8.16
CA PRO A 14 -4.85 2.47 7.03
C PRO A 14 -3.41 2.33 6.57
N VAL A 15 -3.05 1.15 6.05
CA VAL A 15 -1.74 0.86 5.47
C VAL A 15 -1.91 0.67 3.98
N VAL A 16 -1.37 1.60 3.18
CA VAL A 16 -1.46 1.60 1.70
C VAL A 16 -0.10 1.32 1.10
N ILE A 17 -0.03 0.39 0.15
CA ILE A 17 1.22 -0.02 -0.51
C ILE A 17 1.23 0.50 -1.95
N THR A 18 2.35 1.09 -2.38
CA THR A 18 2.59 1.47 -3.79
C THR A 18 4.09 1.41 -4.13
N THR A 19 4.47 1.86 -5.33
CA THR A 19 5.85 1.79 -5.84
C THR A 19 6.62 3.10 -5.70
N ASN A 20 7.94 3.04 -5.87
CA ASN A 20 8.84 4.20 -5.85
C ASN A 20 8.91 4.98 -7.18
N PHE A 21 8.06 4.69 -8.16
CA PHE A 21 7.97 5.54 -9.35
C PHE A 21 7.45 6.91 -8.95
N ALA A 22 8.22 7.97 -9.24
CA ALA A 22 7.95 9.32 -8.73
C ALA A 22 6.51 9.79 -9.02
N LEU A 23 6.01 9.58 -10.24
CA LEU A 23 4.65 10.00 -10.59
C LEU A 23 3.57 9.20 -9.83
N THR A 24 3.76 7.89 -9.70
CA THR A 24 2.86 7.04 -8.90
C THR A 24 2.83 7.50 -7.45
N TYR A 25 4.00 7.73 -6.85
CA TYR A 25 4.11 8.25 -5.49
C TYR A 25 3.33 9.56 -5.34
N PHE A 26 3.62 10.57 -6.16
CA PHE A 26 3.01 11.89 -6.02
C PHE A 26 1.48 11.86 -6.16
N ILE A 27 0.96 11.09 -7.13
CA ILE A 27 -0.49 10.99 -7.33
C ILE A 27 -1.14 10.29 -6.12
N VAL A 28 -0.59 9.16 -5.68
CA VAL A 28 -1.15 8.41 -4.54
C VAL A 28 -1.06 9.23 -3.26
N SER A 29 0.08 9.85 -2.97
CA SER A 29 0.24 10.67 -1.77
C SER A 29 -0.67 11.90 -1.76
N ALA A 30 -0.88 12.54 -2.92
CA ALA A 30 -1.77 13.69 -3.04
C ALA A 30 -3.23 13.31 -2.76
N GLU A 31 -3.69 12.16 -3.26
CA GLU A 31 -5.04 11.67 -3.01
C GLU A 31 -5.26 11.25 -1.56
N ILE A 32 -4.25 10.62 -0.93
CA ILE A 32 -4.26 10.33 0.50
C ILE A 32 -4.31 11.64 1.31
N ASP A 33 -3.48 12.64 0.98
CA ASP A 33 -3.49 13.94 1.65
C ASP A 33 -4.86 14.62 1.53
N ALA A 34 -5.41 14.67 0.31
CA ALA A 34 -6.73 15.22 0.01
C ALA A 34 -7.88 14.49 0.71
N SER A 35 -7.70 13.21 1.03
CA SER A 35 -8.68 12.43 1.80
C SER A 35 -8.86 12.95 3.23
N ARG A 36 -7.82 13.59 3.80
CA ARG A 36 -7.70 13.94 5.22
C ARG A 36 -7.73 12.75 6.18
N VAL A 37 -7.60 11.53 5.66
CA VAL A 37 -7.48 10.32 6.46
C VAL A 37 -6.00 10.13 6.83
N PRO A 38 -5.65 10.04 8.14
CA PRO A 38 -4.31 9.64 8.58
C PRO A 38 -3.98 8.26 8.01
N THR A 39 -2.87 8.12 7.28
CA THR A 39 -2.54 6.89 6.55
C THR A 39 -1.03 6.61 6.55
N TRP A 40 -0.68 5.34 6.72
CA TRP A 40 0.67 4.82 6.50
C TRP A 40 0.84 4.48 5.03
N LEU A 41 1.74 5.17 4.33
CA LEU A 41 2.06 4.91 2.93
C LEU A 41 3.38 4.14 2.82
N LEU A 42 3.31 2.91 2.32
CA LEU A 42 4.45 2.04 2.08
C LEU A 42 4.90 2.16 0.64
N ILE A 43 6.14 2.57 0.44
CA ILE A 43 6.76 2.72 -0.87
C ILE A 43 7.75 1.59 -1.08
N MET A 44 7.39 0.62 -1.91
CA MET A 44 8.26 -0.48 -2.30
C MET A 44 9.25 -0.03 -3.39
N ASP A 45 10.49 -0.50 -3.32
CA ASP A 45 11.46 -0.27 -4.39
C ASP A 45 11.16 -1.22 -5.55
N THR A 46 10.83 -0.64 -6.71
CA THR A 46 10.63 -1.38 -7.94
C THR A 46 11.48 -0.77 -9.05
N GLU A 47 12.66 -0.25 -8.71
CA GLU A 47 13.59 0.39 -9.64
C GLU A 47 12.95 1.58 -10.40
N GLY A 48 11.99 2.25 -9.77
CA GLY A 48 11.27 3.38 -10.38
C GLY A 48 10.20 2.97 -11.39
N LEU A 49 9.79 1.70 -11.42
CA LEU A 49 8.69 1.23 -12.27
C LEU A 49 7.31 1.57 -11.68
N SER A 50 6.35 1.90 -12.57
CA SER A 50 4.94 2.06 -12.18
C SER A 50 4.35 0.74 -11.68
N VAL A 51 3.24 0.77 -10.93
CA VAL A 51 2.58 -0.44 -10.38
C VAL A 51 2.41 -1.54 -11.42
N MET A 52 1.80 -1.22 -12.57
CA MET A 52 1.50 -2.23 -13.60
C MET A 52 2.77 -2.77 -14.25
N THR A 53 3.75 -1.89 -14.49
CA THR A 53 5.05 -2.29 -15.07
C THR A 53 5.85 -3.15 -14.11
N ALA A 54 5.89 -2.79 -12.82
CA ALA A 54 6.58 -3.52 -11.78
C ALA A 54 5.96 -4.90 -11.54
N TRP A 55 4.63 -4.99 -11.55
CA TRP A 55 3.93 -6.26 -11.48
C TRP A 55 4.27 -7.15 -12.68
N ALA A 56 4.19 -6.61 -13.91
CA ALA A 56 4.53 -7.35 -15.13
C ALA A 56 6.01 -7.78 -15.19
N ALA A 57 6.91 -6.97 -14.61
CA ALA A 57 8.34 -7.26 -14.51
C ALA A 57 8.70 -8.22 -13.36
N GLY A 58 7.75 -8.57 -12.49
CA GLY A 58 7.96 -9.45 -11.34
C GLY A 58 8.60 -8.78 -10.12
N SER A 59 8.81 -7.46 -10.14
CA SER A 59 9.35 -6.72 -8.99
C SER A 59 8.29 -6.28 -7.98
N PHE A 60 7.00 -6.35 -8.34
CA PHE A 60 5.86 -6.11 -7.45
C PHE A 60 4.93 -7.33 -7.43
N VAL A 61 5.34 -8.36 -6.69
CA VAL A 61 4.65 -9.65 -6.52
C VAL A 61 4.47 -9.98 -5.04
N GLY A 62 3.59 -10.92 -4.70
CA GLY A 62 3.20 -11.23 -3.31
C GLY A 62 4.39 -11.47 -2.40
N ASP A 63 5.30 -12.36 -2.78
CA ASP A 63 6.53 -12.66 -2.04
C ASP A 63 7.37 -11.40 -1.77
N ALA A 64 7.63 -10.61 -2.80
CA ALA A 64 8.51 -9.44 -2.70
C ALA A 64 7.86 -8.31 -1.87
N VAL A 65 6.56 -8.09 -2.03
CA VAL A 65 5.79 -7.13 -1.23
C VAL A 65 5.71 -7.60 0.23
N GLY A 66 5.48 -8.89 0.47
CA GLY A 66 5.37 -9.44 1.81
C GLY A 66 6.70 -9.40 2.57
N ILE A 67 7.82 -9.74 1.91
CA ILE A 67 9.17 -9.56 2.47
C ILE A 67 9.41 -8.09 2.86
N PHE A 68 8.97 -7.14 2.03
CA PHE A 68 9.07 -5.72 2.34
C PHE A 68 8.24 -5.35 3.58
N VAL A 69 6.96 -5.75 3.64
CA VAL A 69 6.06 -5.48 4.77
C VAL A 69 6.61 -6.05 6.08
N ASN A 70 7.10 -7.29 6.05
CA ASN A 70 7.68 -7.97 7.21
C ASN A 70 8.96 -7.28 7.71
N LYS A 71 9.74 -6.63 6.83
CA LYS A 71 11.03 -6.01 7.18
C LYS A 71 10.94 -4.52 7.48
N CYS A 72 9.94 -3.80 6.98
CA CYS A 72 9.90 -2.35 7.08
C CYS A 72 9.47 -1.83 8.46
N GLY A 73 8.97 -2.71 9.34
CA GLY A 73 8.52 -2.37 10.70
C GLY A 73 7.13 -1.74 10.76
N ILE A 74 6.30 -1.91 9.71
CA ILE A 74 4.92 -1.39 9.73
C ILE A 74 4.05 -2.17 10.71
N LEU A 75 4.28 -3.49 10.84
CA LEU A 75 3.47 -4.37 11.68
C LEU A 75 3.57 -4.04 13.17
N ASP A 76 4.65 -3.35 13.58
CA ASP A 76 4.83 -2.87 14.95
C ASP A 76 4.21 -1.48 15.20
N LYS A 77 3.77 -0.79 14.12
CA LYS A 77 3.17 0.56 14.17
C LYS A 77 1.65 0.55 14.14
N VAL A 78 1.02 -0.60 13.85
CA VAL A 78 -0.44 -0.75 13.75
C VAL A 78 -0.96 -1.90 14.60
N ASN A 79 -2.18 -1.78 15.11
CA ASN A 79 -2.87 -2.81 15.89
C ASN A 79 -3.68 -3.79 15.02
N HIS A 80 -3.62 -3.62 13.69
CA HIS A 80 -4.29 -4.47 12.71
C HIS A 80 -3.29 -4.97 11.66
N LYS A 81 -3.66 -6.02 10.94
CA LYS A 81 -2.87 -6.53 9.81
C LYS A 81 -3.59 -6.36 8.46
N LYS A 82 -4.40 -5.31 8.33
CA LYS A 82 -5.04 -4.92 7.07
C LYS A 82 -4.05 -4.17 6.17
N LEU A 83 -3.83 -4.67 4.95
CA LEU A 83 -2.92 -4.10 3.96
C LEU A 83 -3.70 -3.74 2.69
N ILE A 84 -3.58 -2.51 2.19
CA ILE A 84 -4.26 -2.06 0.98
C ILE A 84 -3.27 -2.07 -0.18
N ILE A 85 -3.55 -2.89 -1.20
CA ILE A 85 -2.77 -2.95 -2.45
C ILE A 85 -3.49 -2.21 -3.59
N PRO A 86 -2.76 -1.76 -4.63
CA PRO A 86 -3.38 -1.14 -5.80
C PRO A 86 -4.29 -2.12 -6.54
N GLY A 87 -5.41 -1.63 -7.09
CA GLY A 87 -6.37 -2.47 -7.80
C GLY A 87 -5.82 -3.16 -9.07
N TYR A 88 -4.73 -2.64 -9.64
CA TYR A 88 -4.02 -3.28 -10.76
C TYR A 88 -3.21 -4.51 -10.33
N ALA A 89 -2.80 -4.57 -9.06
CA ALA A 89 -2.04 -5.67 -8.49
C ALA A 89 -2.94 -6.66 -7.72
N ALA A 90 -4.27 -6.61 -7.89
CA ALA A 90 -5.21 -7.46 -7.14
C ALA A 90 -4.85 -8.96 -7.14
N ALA A 91 -4.20 -9.44 -8.22
CA ALA A 91 -3.75 -10.82 -8.36
C ALA A 91 -2.71 -11.26 -7.30
N ILE A 92 -2.01 -10.33 -6.65
CA ILE A 92 -0.98 -10.67 -5.66
C ILE A 92 -1.54 -10.94 -4.26
N SER A 93 -2.85 -10.74 -4.02
CA SER A 93 -3.40 -10.73 -2.68
C SER A 93 -3.22 -12.05 -1.93
N GLY A 94 -3.44 -13.18 -2.61
CA GLY A 94 -3.29 -14.50 -1.99
C GLY A 94 -1.85 -14.77 -1.56
N ASP A 95 -0.91 -14.63 -2.49
CA ASP A 95 0.53 -14.80 -2.22
C ASP A 95 1.01 -13.84 -1.11
N LEU A 96 0.49 -12.61 -1.06
CA LEU A 96 0.81 -11.64 -0.02
C LEU A 96 0.27 -12.05 1.36
N GLU A 97 -0.93 -12.62 1.44
CA GLU A 97 -1.50 -13.15 2.69
C GLU A 97 -0.74 -14.38 3.20
N GLU A 98 -0.19 -15.19 2.29
CA GLU A 98 0.68 -16.32 2.65
C GLU A 98 2.01 -15.85 3.25
N GLU A 99 2.62 -14.82 2.67
CA GLU A 99 3.90 -14.25 3.12
C GLU A 99 3.74 -13.40 4.40
N VAL A 100 2.64 -12.65 4.54
CA VAL A 100 2.33 -11.85 5.74
C VAL A 100 1.21 -12.53 6.52
N LYS A 101 1.59 -13.49 7.37
CA LYS A 101 0.64 -14.32 8.11
C LYS A 101 -0.35 -13.51 8.95
N GLU A 102 -1.61 -13.93 8.87
CA GLU A 102 -2.75 -13.31 9.55
C GLU A 102 -3.04 -11.88 9.09
N SER A 103 -2.49 -11.48 7.94
CA SER A 103 -2.91 -10.25 7.27
C SER A 103 -4.22 -10.44 6.51
N GLU A 104 -4.92 -9.33 6.33
CA GLU A 104 -6.07 -9.22 5.45
C GLU A 104 -5.66 -8.26 4.33
N VAL A 105 -5.58 -8.76 3.09
CA VAL A 105 -5.20 -7.94 1.94
C VAL A 105 -6.44 -7.40 1.25
N LEU A 106 -6.57 -6.08 1.29
CA LEU A 106 -7.65 -5.34 0.67
C LEU A 106 -7.22 -4.78 -0.67
N VAL A 107 -8.06 -5.01 -1.68
CA VAL A 107 -7.84 -4.47 -3.02
C VAL A 107 -8.40 -3.05 -3.08
N GLY A 108 -7.51 -2.07 -3.16
CA GLY A 108 -7.86 -0.68 -3.38
C GLY A 108 -8.33 -0.39 -4.82
N PRO A 109 -8.65 0.87 -5.12
CA PRO A 109 -9.08 1.26 -6.46
C PRO A 109 -7.95 1.10 -7.50
N ARG A 110 -8.36 0.95 -8.77
CA ARG A 110 -7.42 1.00 -9.91
C ARG A 110 -6.98 2.43 -10.23
N GLU A 111 -7.91 3.36 -10.13
CA GLU A 111 -7.67 4.77 -10.39
C GLU A 111 -7.36 5.51 -9.10
N ALA A 112 -6.25 6.27 -9.09
CA ALA A 112 -5.81 6.97 -7.89
C ALA A 112 -6.82 8.03 -7.42
N SER A 113 -7.56 8.65 -8.34
CA SER A 113 -8.62 9.63 -8.03
C SER A 113 -9.76 9.08 -7.15
N GLN A 114 -9.85 7.75 -7.00
CA GLN A 114 -10.83 7.10 -6.14
C GLN A 114 -10.28 6.80 -4.74
N ILE A 115 -8.98 6.96 -4.50
CA ILE A 115 -8.34 6.67 -3.21
C ILE A 115 -8.95 7.53 -2.11
N ALA A 116 -9.16 8.82 -2.35
CA ALA A 116 -9.70 9.71 -1.34
C ALA A 116 -11.11 9.29 -0.88
N LYS A 117 -11.94 8.81 -1.81
CA LYS A 117 -13.27 8.27 -1.49
C LYS A 117 -13.15 6.93 -0.75
N PHE A 118 -12.34 6.02 -1.28
CA PHE A 118 -12.11 4.70 -0.70
C PHE A 118 -11.66 4.80 0.77
N LEU A 119 -10.67 5.64 1.08
CA LEU A 119 -10.15 5.80 2.44
C LEU A 119 -11.17 6.41 3.40
N LYS A 120 -12.06 7.30 2.94
CA LYS A 120 -13.13 7.87 3.77
C LYS A 120 -14.21 6.85 4.12
N GLU A 121 -14.47 5.92 3.21
CA GLU A 121 -15.41 4.81 3.42
C GLU A 121 -14.76 3.66 4.19
N PHE A 122 -13.43 3.61 4.20
CA PHE A 122 -12.64 2.63 4.92
C PHE A 122 -12.64 2.93 6.43
N ALA A 123 -13.63 2.35 7.12
CA ALA A 123 -13.65 2.28 8.58
C ALA A 123 -12.78 1.11 9.05
N VAL A 124 -11.71 1.40 9.79
CA VAL A 124 -10.86 0.40 10.45
C VAL A 124 -11.39 0.10 11.85
#